data_AF-A0A1Z4F128-F1
#
_entry.id   AF-A0A1Z4F128-F1
#
_cell.length_a   1.000
_cell.length_b   1.000
_cell.length_c   1.000
_cell.angle_alpha   90.00
_cell.angle_beta   90.00
_cell.angle_gamma   90.00
#
_symmetry.space_group_name_H-M   'P 1'
#
loop_
_entity.id
_entity.type
_entity.pdbx_description
1 polymer ?
#
loop_
_entity_poly.entity_id
_entity_poly.type
_entity_poly.pdbx_seq_one_letter_code
_entity_poly.pdbx_strand_id
1 'polypeptide(L)'
;MSDNAGHGIRSVAGSTWERTQSEIRAFHKFGLLWAESGYDKVWAAAIQRVDENFDPDDHHGDEHVWRFDEQVEGMWPDRFGWMIHAAAIKDAVTAFEVYMEDVLREWLSHIRIGDGSVRPVVRVTKGRESPNWLVLTRFHADLGANISTPSVREIRDLRHLLTHQRGELRSEAAIEKFTRTNAGDRFSRPRVGDPVELHTEDVLKVLADLDETVRATEHAIFERVGLLDSEIEAWETNGYITVEPRT
;
A
#
# COMPACT_ATOMS: atom_id res chain seq x y z
N MET A 1 -24.38 -28.66 23.74
CA MET A 1 -23.50 -27.48 23.80
C MET A 1 -22.88 -27.35 22.43
N SER A 2 -23.43 -26.47 21.58
CA SER A 2 -22.94 -26.28 20.22
C SER A 2 -21.76 -25.31 20.23
N ASP A 3 -20.66 -25.71 19.61
CA ASP A 3 -19.56 -24.84 19.21
C ASP A 3 -20.07 -23.80 18.19
N ASN A 4 -20.61 -22.68 18.69
CA ASN A 4 -20.73 -21.45 17.91
C ASN A 4 -19.42 -20.68 18.08
N ALA A 5 -18.35 -21.22 17.50
CA ALA A 5 -17.08 -20.53 17.38
C ALA A 5 -17.23 -19.37 16.39
N GLY A 6 -17.49 -18.18 16.93
CA GLY A 6 -16.93 -16.91 16.46
C GLY A 6 -16.78 -16.68 14.96
N HIS A 7 -17.79 -16.96 14.13
CA HIS A 7 -17.93 -16.25 12.86
C HIS A 7 -18.36 -14.82 13.21
N GLY A 8 -17.40 -14.02 13.67
CA GLY A 8 -17.58 -12.59 13.89
C GLY A 8 -18.11 -11.99 12.61
N ILE A 9 -19.18 -11.19 12.74
CA ILE A 9 -19.67 -10.36 11.65
C ILE A 9 -18.45 -9.60 11.11
N ARG A 10 -18.18 -9.69 9.81
CA ARG A 10 -17.08 -8.99 9.13
C ARG A 10 -17.66 -8.01 8.13
N SER A 11 -17.00 -6.86 7.96
CA SER A 11 -17.39 -5.88 6.95
C SER A 11 -17.10 -6.43 5.54
N VAL A 12 -17.84 -5.94 4.53
CA VAL A 12 -17.55 -6.32 3.13
C VAL A 12 -16.20 -5.72 2.72
N ALA A 13 -15.89 -4.51 3.22
CA ALA A 13 -14.61 -3.86 3.12
C ALA A 13 -13.48 -4.72 3.69
N GLY A 14 -13.66 -5.32 4.88
CA GLY A 14 -12.65 -6.18 5.52
C GLY A 14 -12.36 -7.45 4.72
N SER A 15 -13.41 -8.09 4.20
CA SER A 15 -13.26 -9.25 3.32
C SER A 15 -12.54 -8.88 2.01
N THR A 16 -12.80 -7.69 1.48
CA THR A 16 -12.13 -7.16 0.29
C THR A 16 -10.66 -6.87 0.56
N TRP A 17 -10.33 -6.26 1.70
CA TRP A 17 -8.97 -6.00 2.16
C TRP A 17 -8.14 -7.28 2.25
N GLU A 18 -8.66 -8.34 2.90
CA GLU A 18 -7.93 -9.61 3.06
C GLU A 18 -7.57 -10.22 1.70
N ARG A 19 -8.51 -10.21 0.75
CA ARG A 19 -8.26 -10.70 -0.61
C ARG A 19 -7.19 -9.86 -1.30
N THR A 20 -7.31 -8.54 -1.29
CA THR A 20 -6.33 -7.65 -1.94
C THR A 20 -4.95 -7.76 -1.30
N GLN A 21 -4.88 -7.90 0.03
CA GLN A 21 -3.61 -8.13 0.72
C GLN A 21 -2.97 -9.46 0.28
N SER A 22 -3.76 -10.54 0.15
CA SER A 22 -3.28 -11.81 -0.37
C SER A 22 -2.79 -11.71 -1.82
N GLU A 23 -3.49 -10.95 -2.66
CA GLU A 23 -3.10 -10.70 -4.05
C GLU A 23 -1.76 -9.92 -4.11
N ILE A 24 -1.58 -8.90 -3.28
CA ILE A 24 -0.32 -8.13 -3.21
C ILE A 24 0.83 -9.03 -2.73
N ARG A 25 0.60 -9.89 -1.73
CA ARG A 25 1.60 -10.87 -1.27
C ARG A 25 1.99 -11.84 -2.39
N ALA A 26 1.01 -12.33 -3.14
CA ALA A 26 1.24 -13.21 -4.27
C ALA A 26 2.02 -12.50 -5.38
N PHE A 27 1.62 -11.29 -5.77
CA PHE A 27 2.32 -10.46 -6.75
C PHE A 27 3.79 -10.27 -6.35
N HIS A 28 4.05 -9.88 -5.11
CA HIS A 28 5.39 -9.67 -4.59
C HIS A 28 6.24 -10.95 -4.65
N LYS A 29 5.73 -12.04 -4.06
CA LYS A 29 6.44 -13.33 -3.98
C LYS A 29 6.72 -13.91 -5.36
N PHE A 30 5.68 -14.05 -6.19
CA PHE A 30 5.84 -14.68 -7.51
C PHE A 30 6.57 -13.77 -8.49
N GLY A 31 6.44 -12.44 -8.36
CA GLY A 31 7.23 -11.48 -9.13
C GLY A 31 8.74 -11.67 -8.91
N LEU A 32 9.18 -11.81 -7.66
CA LEU A 32 10.59 -12.09 -7.36
C LEU A 32 11.05 -13.47 -7.85
N LEU A 33 10.26 -14.52 -7.59
CA LEU A 33 10.60 -15.89 -8.04
C LEU A 33 10.72 -16.00 -9.56
N TRP A 34 9.81 -15.36 -10.29
CA TRP A 34 9.86 -15.36 -11.75
C TRP A 34 11.03 -14.52 -12.28
N ALA A 35 11.35 -13.41 -11.61
CA ALA A 35 12.51 -12.61 -11.96
C ALA A 35 13.82 -13.38 -11.79
N GLU A 36 14.02 -14.01 -10.63
CA GLU A 36 15.19 -14.85 -10.34
C GLU A 36 15.36 -15.93 -11.41
N SER A 37 14.32 -16.73 -11.66
CA SER A 37 14.36 -17.76 -12.70
C SER A 37 14.56 -17.20 -14.11
N GLY A 38 14.04 -16.01 -14.39
CA GLY A 38 14.24 -15.31 -15.67
C GLY A 38 15.70 -14.91 -15.86
N TYR A 39 16.28 -14.26 -14.86
CA TYR A 39 17.68 -13.82 -14.89
C TYR A 39 18.65 -14.99 -14.99
N ASP A 40 18.42 -16.08 -14.25
CA ASP A 40 19.25 -17.29 -14.35
C ASP A 40 19.29 -17.84 -15.78
N LYS A 41 18.13 -17.84 -16.48
CA LYS A 41 18.05 -18.29 -17.87
C LYS A 41 18.78 -17.35 -18.83
N VAL A 42 18.62 -16.05 -18.65
CA VAL A 42 19.29 -15.04 -19.49
C VAL A 42 20.80 -15.10 -19.27
N TRP A 43 21.25 -15.26 -18.03
CA TRP A 43 22.65 -15.43 -17.67
C TRP A 43 23.25 -16.70 -18.26
N ALA A 44 22.57 -17.85 -18.10
CA ALA A 44 23.01 -19.11 -18.69
C ALA A 44 23.10 -19.05 -20.22
N ALA A 45 22.13 -18.40 -20.87
CA ALA A 45 22.16 -18.19 -22.32
C ALA A 45 23.30 -17.25 -22.76
N ALA A 46 23.64 -16.24 -21.94
CA ALA A 46 24.77 -15.36 -22.21
C ALA A 46 26.10 -16.11 -22.13
N ILE A 47 26.29 -16.95 -21.11
CA ILE A 47 27.47 -17.84 -20.98
C ILE A 47 27.58 -18.76 -22.19
N GLN A 48 26.50 -19.50 -22.50
CA GLN A 48 26.50 -20.47 -23.59
C GLN A 48 26.92 -19.84 -24.93
N ARG A 49 26.42 -18.63 -25.24
CA ARG A 49 26.78 -17.93 -26.48
C ARG A 49 28.24 -17.52 -26.55
N VAL A 50 28.84 -17.19 -25.41
CA VAL A 50 30.28 -16.89 -25.34
C VAL A 50 31.08 -18.17 -25.52
N ASP A 51 30.73 -19.23 -24.82
CA ASP A 51 31.41 -20.53 -24.93
C ASP A 51 31.41 -21.08 -26.37
N GLU A 52 30.30 -20.92 -27.09
CA GLU A 52 30.15 -21.36 -28.49
C GLU A 52 31.06 -20.58 -29.47
N ASN A 53 31.45 -19.36 -29.13
CA ASN A 53 32.24 -18.46 -29.99
C ASN A 53 33.56 -18.04 -29.36
N PHE A 54 33.99 -18.72 -28.29
CA PHE A 54 35.15 -18.31 -27.52
C PHE A 54 36.43 -18.53 -28.32
N ASP A 55 37.23 -17.49 -28.39
CA ASP A 55 38.56 -17.45 -29.01
C ASP A 55 39.54 -16.87 -27.98
N PRO A 56 40.49 -17.66 -27.45
CA PRO A 56 41.40 -17.21 -26.42
C PRO A 56 42.36 -16.09 -26.87
N ASP A 57 42.52 -15.87 -28.18
CA ASP A 57 43.39 -14.81 -28.70
C ASP A 57 42.66 -13.45 -28.78
N ASP A 58 41.33 -13.46 -28.89
CA ASP A 58 40.50 -12.26 -29.08
C ASP A 58 39.54 -11.98 -27.89
N HIS A 59 39.35 -12.93 -26.97
CA HIS A 59 38.41 -12.82 -25.85
C HIS A 59 39.09 -12.86 -24.47
N HIS A 60 38.48 -12.15 -23.52
CA HIS A 60 38.93 -12.01 -22.13
C HIS A 60 38.12 -12.87 -21.14
N GLY A 61 37.02 -13.48 -21.57
CA GLY A 61 36.21 -14.44 -20.80
C GLY A 61 35.07 -13.81 -19.99
N ASP A 62 34.95 -12.48 -19.98
CA ASP A 62 33.90 -11.73 -19.29
C ASP A 62 32.82 -11.15 -20.24
N GLU A 63 32.88 -11.47 -21.53
CA GLU A 63 31.93 -10.97 -22.54
C GLU A 63 30.48 -11.34 -22.25
N HIS A 64 30.27 -12.41 -21.46
CA HIS A 64 28.96 -12.86 -21.03
C HIS A 64 28.26 -11.81 -20.15
N VAL A 65 29.02 -11.00 -19.41
CA VAL A 65 28.51 -9.89 -18.59
C VAL A 65 27.88 -8.81 -19.47
N TRP A 66 28.58 -8.38 -20.53
CA TRP A 66 28.06 -7.39 -21.48
C TRP A 66 26.85 -7.93 -22.26
N ARG A 67 26.92 -9.19 -22.71
CA ARG A 67 25.80 -9.87 -23.38
C ARG A 67 24.57 -9.99 -22.50
N PHE A 68 24.77 -10.19 -21.21
CA PHE A 68 23.69 -10.19 -20.22
C PHE A 68 23.11 -8.79 -20.06
N ASP A 69 23.96 -7.77 -19.84
CA ASP A 69 23.55 -6.37 -19.69
C ASP A 69 22.72 -5.87 -20.89
N GLU A 70 23.13 -6.23 -22.11
CA GLU A 70 22.40 -5.94 -23.36
C GLU A 70 21.01 -6.59 -23.36
N GLN A 71 20.90 -7.85 -22.92
CA GLN A 71 19.63 -8.59 -22.90
C GLN A 71 18.66 -8.11 -21.82
N VAL A 72 19.18 -7.62 -20.70
CA VAL A 72 18.36 -7.09 -19.61
C VAL A 72 18.17 -5.57 -19.73
N GLU A 73 18.72 -4.93 -20.76
CA GLU A 73 18.64 -3.50 -21.02
C GLU A 73 19.04 -2.64 -19.81
N GLY A 74 20.06 -3.07 -19.06
CA GLY A 74 20.50 -2.42 -17.82
C GLY A 74 19.54 -2.54 -16.63
N MET A 75 18.49 -3.35 -16.74
CA MET A 75 17.61 -3.77 -15.64
C MET A 75 18.23 -4.96 -14.92
N TRP A 76 19.20 -4.68 -14.06
CA TRP A 76 19.85 -5.70 -13.24
C TRP A 76 18.91 -6.27 -12.16
N PRO A 77 19.18 -7.50 -11.64
CA PRO A 77 18.29 -8.17 -10.69
C PRO A 77 17.96 -7.36 -9.43
N ASP A 78 18.93 -6.62 -8.89
CA ASP A 78 18.78 -5.72 -7.74
C ASP A 78 17.78 -4.59 -8.04
N ARG A 79 17.89 -3.96 -9.22
CA ARG A 79 17.00 -2.88 -9.66
C ARG A 79 15.58 -3.40 -9.88
N PHE A 80 15.45 -4.57 -10.51
CA PHE A 80 14.15 -5.19 -10.71
C PHE A 80 13.50 -5.58 -9.39
N GLY A 81 14.26 -6.22 -8.48
CA GLY A 81 13.80 -6.55 -7.13
C GLY A 81 13.30 -5.32 -6.39
N TRP A 82 14.09 -4.24 -6.39
CA TRP A 82 13.68 -2.96 -5.83
C TRP A 82 12.35 -2.44 -6.42
N MET A 83 12.18 -2.51 -7.75
CA MET A 83 10.93 -2.09 -8.39
C MET A 83 9.72 -2.90 -7.94
N ILE A 84 9.89 -4.22 -7.75
CA ILE A 84 8.84 -5.11 -7.23
C ILE A 84 8.50 -4.76 -5.78
N HIS A 85 9.50 -4.55 -4.92
CA HIS A 85 9.29 -4.10 -3.54
C HIS A 85 8.52 -2.77 -3.50
N ALA A 86 8.97 -1.79 -4.28
CA ALA A 86 8.37 -0.47 -4.33
C ALA A 86 6.93 -0.51 -4.85
N ALA A 87 6.66 -1.33 -5.88
CA ALA A 87 5.31 -1.53 -6.42
C ALA A 87 4.38 -2.12 -5.37
N ALA A 88 4.80 -3.21 -4.71
CA ALA A 88 4.00 -3.87 -3.68
C ALA A 88 3.65 -2.94 -2.50
N ILE A 89 4.61 -2.11 -2.04
CA ILE A 89 4.37 -1.12 -0.98
C ILE A 89 3.35 -0.07 -1.44
N LYS A 90 3.49 0.47 -2.66
CA LYS A 90 2.57 1.49 -3.17
C LYS A 90 1.15 0.96 -3.33
N ASP A 91 1.02 -0.27 -3.80
CA ASP A 91 -0.27 -0.93 -3.96
C ASP A 91 -0.89 -1.24 -2.59
N ALA A 92 -0.09 -1.67 -1.61
CA ALA A 92 -0.55 -1.87 -0.23
C ALA A 92 -1.14 -0.60 0.40
N VAL A 93 -0.44 0.54 0.26
CA VAL A 93 -0.96 1.82 0.79
C VAL A 93 -2.23 2.24 0.06
N THR A 94 -2.29 2.06 -1.25
CA THR A 94 -3.47 2.41 -2.05
C THR A 94 -4.67 1.53 -1.66
N ALA A 95 -4.48 0.22 -1.52
CA ALA A 95 -5.51 -0.71 -1.07
C ALA A 95 -6.03 -0.37 0.34
N PHE A 96 -5.12 0.05 1.23
CA PHE A 96 -5.47 0.48 2.58
C PHE A 96 -6.30 1.77 2.57
N GLU A 97 -5.94 2.75 1.74
CA GLU A 97 -6.74 3.97 1.54
C GLU A 97 -8.15 3.64 1.04
N VAL A 98 -8.26 2.76 0.04
CA VAL A 98 -9.55 2.30 -0.51
C VAL A 98 -10.38 1.58 0.55
N TYR A 99 -9.77 0.69 1.35
CA TYR A 99 -10.47 0.05 2.47
C TYR A 99 -11.08 1.08 3.43
N MET A 100 -10.32 2.13 3.80
CA MET A 100 -10.81 3.17 4.71
C MET A 100 -11.97 3.97 4.09
N GLU A 101 -11.98 4.16 2.77
CA GLU A 101 -13.10 4.75 2.04
C GLU A 101 -14.33 3.85 2.00
N ASP A 102 -14.13 2.55 1.74
CA ASP A 102 -15.22 1.58 1.66
C ASP A 102 -15.90 1.41 3.02
N VAL A 103 -15.13 1.36 4.11
CA VAL A 103 -15.66 1.35 5.47
C VAL A 103 -16.53 2.58 5.76
N LEU A 104 -16.06 3.78 5.37
CA LEU A 104 -16.84 5.01 5.49
C LEU A 104 -18.16 4.91 4.69
N ARG A 105 -18.12 4.41 3.46
CA ARG A 105 -19.31 4.24 2.61
C ARG A 105 -20.29 3.23 3.19
N GLU A 106 -19.79 2.09 3.68
CA GLU A 106 -20.58 1.06 4.34
C GLU A 106 -21.28 1.64 5.57
N TRP A 107 -20.54 2.31 6.45
CA TRP A 107 -21.10 2.89 7.67
C TRP A 107 -22.18 3.95 7.38
N LEU A 108 -21.94 4.86 6.45
CA LEU A 108 -22.94 5.86 6.05
C LEU A 108 -24.19 5.22 5.43
N SER A 109 -24.06 4.05 4.80
CA SER A 109 -25.21 3.32 4.24
C SER A 109 -26.18 2.80 5.32
N HIS A 110 -25.69 2.66 6.56
CA HIS A 110 -26.48 2.23 7.72
C HIS A 110 -27.21 3.38 8.43
N ILE A 111 -26.75 4.63 8.23
CA ILE A 111 -27.41 5.79 8.82
C ILE A 111 -28.66 6.15 8.02
N ARG A 112 -29.78 6.32 8.74
CA ARG A 112 -31.04 6.85 8.22
C ARG A 112 -31.33 8.15 8.93
N ILE A 113 -31.66 9.18 8.14
CA ILE A 113 -32.00 10.50 8.68
C ILE A 113 -33.46 10.82 8.33
N GLY A 114 -34.22 11.33 9.30
CA GLY A 114 -35.66 11.60 9.17
C GLY A 114 -36.50 10.33 9.09
N ASP A 115 -37.49 10.31 8.19
CA ASP A 115 -38.38 9.17 7.92
C ASP A 115 -37.68 7.96 7.23
N GLY A 116 -36.35 8.02 7.11
CA GLY A 116 -35.53 7.02 6.43
C GLY A 116 -35.40 7.25 4.93
N SER A 117 -35.94 8.34 4.38
CA SER A 117 -35.78 8.71 2.97
C SER A 117 -34.43 9.34 2.65
N VAL A 118 -33.70 9.85 3.66
CA VAL A 118 -32.43 10.54 3.45
C VAL A 118 -31.24 9.74 3.98
N ARG A 119 -30.23 9.58 3.12
CA ARG A 119 -28.96 8.96 3.47
C ARG A 119 -27.84 10.00 3.42
N PRO A 120 -26.96 10.04 4.43
CA PRO A 120 -25.80 10.88 4.36
C PRO A 120 -24.85 10.42 3.25
N VAL A 121 -24.29 11.37 2.50
CA VAL A 121 -23.29 11.12 1.45
C VAL A 121 -22.02 11.87 1.80
N VAL A 122 -20.86 11.25 1.55
CA VAL A 122 -19.57 11.93 1.71
C VAL A 122 -19.47 13.02 0.65
N ARG A 123 -19.33 14.28 1.09
CA ARG A 123 -18.98 15.36 0.17
C ARG A 123 -17.53 15.25 -0.23
N VAL A 124 -17.32 14.79 -1.45
CA VAL A 124 -16.03 14.88 -2.11
C VAL A 124 -15.95 16.24 -2.83
N THR A 125 -14.84 16.96 -2.71
CA THR A 125 -14.66 18.26 -3.37
C THR A 125 -14.91 18.12 -4.88
N LYS A 126 -15.56 19.10 -5.51
CA LYS A 126 -15.87 19.07 -6.96
C LYS A 126 -14.61 18.70 -7.76
N GLY A 127 -14.71 17.64 -8.58
CA GLY A 127 -13.60 17.12 -9.38
C GLY A 127 -12.71 16.09 -8.68
N ARG A 128 -13.10 15.60 -7.50
CA ARG A 128 -12.43 14.47 -6.83
C ARG A 128 -13.41 13.29 -6.70
N GLU A 129 -12.87 12.08 -6.81
CA GLU A 129 -13.64 10.82 -6.70
C GLU A 129 -13.52 10.19 -5.31
N SER A 130 -12.50 10.60 -4.54
CA SER A 130 -12.18 10.07 -3.21
C SER A 130 -12.08 11.16 -2.14
N PRO A 131 -12.53 10.91 -0.89
CA PRO A 131 -12.30 11.78 0.25
C PRO A 131 -10.80 12.01 0.48
N ASN A 132 -10.43 13.19 0.95
CA ASN A 132 -9.03 13.41 1.32
C ASN A 132 -8.68 12.66 2.62
N TRP A 133 -7.39 12.38 2.82
CA TRP A 133 -6.90 11.62 3.99
C TRP A 133 -7.28 12.24 5.34
N LEU A 134 -7.36 13.58 5.43
CA LEU A 134 -7.76 14.27 6.66
C LEU A 134 -9.23 13.98 7.01
N VAL A 135 -10.10 13.91 6.00
CA VAL A 135 -11.52 13.54 6.19
C VAL A 135 -11.62 12.10 6.68
N LEU A 136 -10.90 11.16 6.07
CA LEU A 136 -10.86 9.76 6.52
C LEU A 136 -10.35 9.66 7.96
N THR A 137 -9.25 10.34 8.28
CA THR A 137 -8.66 10.30 9.63
C THR A 137 -9.64 10.80 10.69
N ARG A 138 -10.34 11.91 10.43
CA ARG A 138 -11.34 12.45 11.37
C ARG A 138 -12.51 11.51 11.54
N PHE A 139 -13.08 11.03 10.44
CA PHE A 139 -14.21 10.10 10.48
C PHE A 139 -13.89 8.85 11.29
N HIS A 140 -12.77 8.19 11.00
CA HIS A 140 -12.38 6.98 11.71
C HIS A 140 -12.05 7.26 13.17
N ALA A 141 -11.42 8.40 13.49
CA ALA A 141 -11.20 8.83 14.87
C ALA A 141 -12.50 9.06 15.61
N ASP A 142 -13.50 9.66 14.96
CA ASP A 142 -14.82 9.84 15.55
C ASP A 142 -15.48 8.50 15.83
N LEU A 143 -15.19 7.43 15.07
CA LEU A 143 -15.61 6.04 15.34
C LEU A 143 -14.77 5.31 16.40
N GLY A 144 -13.72 5.94 16.93
CA GLY A 144 -12.81 5.35 17.92
C GLY A 144 -11.59 4.64 17.31
N ALA A 145 -11.42 4.69 15.98
CA ALA A 145 -10.30 4.08 15.27
C ALA A 145 -9.20 5.12 14.95
N ASN A 146 -7.95 4.82 15.30
CA ASN A 146 -6.81 5.65 14.91
C ASN A 146 -6.13 5.10 13.64
N ILE A 147 -6.52 5.60 12.48
CA ILE A 147 -5.93 5.17 11.20
C ILE A 147 -4.65 5.93 10.82
N SER A 148 -4.25 6.94 11.62
CA SER A 148 -3.07 7.78 11.39
C SER A 148 -1.99 7.49 12.45
N THR A 149 -1.73 6.21 12.67
CA THR A 149 -0.66 5.75 13.58
C THR A 149 0.71 6.25 13.09
N PRO A 150 1.73 6.33 13.97
CA PRO A 150 3.10 6.63 13.53
C PRO A 150 3.54 5.74 12.36
N SER A 151 3.30 4.42 12.44
CA SER A 151 3.60 3.48 11.35
C SER A 151 2.89 3.82 10.05
N VAL A 152 1.57 4.08 10.08
CA VAL A 152 0.83 4.41 8.84
C VAL A 152 1.33 5.71 8.21
N ARG A 153 1.69 6.71 9.03
CA ARG A 153 2.28 7.96 8.50
C ARG A 153 3.61 7.70 7.80
N GLU A 154 4.52 6.97 8.44
CA GLU A 154 5.81 6.58 7.84
C GLU A 154 5.62 5.80 6.53
N ILE A 155 4.69 4.85 6.51
CA ILE A 155 4.36 4.04 5.33
C ILE A 155 3.80 4.89 4.19
N ARG A 156 2.92 5.85 4.48
CA ARG A 156 2.36 6.78 3.49
C ARG A 156 3.44 7.72 2.94
N ASP A 157 4.32 8.21 3.81
CA ASP A 157 5.45 9.06 3.40
C ASP A 157 6.43 8.27 2.52
N LEU A 158 6.65 6.98 2.83
CA LEU A 158 7.40 6.07 1.97
C LEU A 158 6.71 5.89 0.60
N ARG A 159 5.40 5.65 0.52
CA ARG A 159 4.68 5.58 -0.76
C ARG A 159 4.87 6.86 -1.58
N HIS A 160 4.74 8.03 -0.95
CA HIS A 160 4.98 9.31 -1.61
C HIS A 160 6.40 9.36 -2.17
N LEU A 161 7.40 9.04 -1.34
CA LEU A 161 8.79 8.95 -1.77
C LEU A 161 8.96 8.03 -2.97
N LEU A 162 8.51 6.77 -2.89
CA LEU A 162 8.64 5.75 -3.94
C LEU A 162 7.94 6.13 -5.25
N THR A 163 6.94 7.00 -5.18
CA THR A 163 6.26 7.55 -6.35
C THR A 163 7.16 8.59 -7.04
N HIS A 164 7.85 9.42 -6.26
CA HIS A 164 8.80 10.43 -6.76
C HIS A 164 10.19 9.86 -7.11
N GLN A 165 10.65 8.78 -6.47
CA GLN A 165 11.98 8.18 -6.74
C GLN A 165 12.12 7.71 -8.19
N ARG A 166 11.03 7.31 -8.83
CA ARG A 166 11.02 6.93 -10.25
C ARG A 166 11.31 8.10 -11.20
N GLY A 167 11.33 9.35 -10.71
CA GLY A 167 11.58 10.55 -11.52
C GLY A 167 12.54 11.61 -10.94
N GLU A 168 12.68 11.77 -9.60
CA GLU A 168 13.21 13.03 -9.02
C GLU A 168 14.28 12.90 -7.90
N LEU A 169 14.55 11.72 -7.33
CA LEU A 169 15.57 11.58 -6.26
C LEU A 169 17.02 11.46 -6.76
N ARG A 170 17.38 12.30 -7.73
CA ARG A 170 18.78 12.50 -8.12
C ARG A 170 19.43 13.71 -7.42
N SER A 171 18.71 14.39 -6.50
CA SER A 171 19.17 15.63 -5.87
C SER A 171 19.28 15.55 -4.35
N GLU A 172 20.34 16.15 -3.81
CA GLU A 172 20.62 16.27 -2.36
C GLU A 172 19.48 16.91 -1.57
N ALA A 173 18.83 17.93 -2.13
CA ALA A 173 17.73 18.64 -1.46
C ALA A 173 16.50 17.76 -1.22
N ALA A 174 16.19 16.85 -2.15
CA ALA A 174 15.05 15.95 -2.00
C ALA A 174 15.33 14.85 -0.95
N ILE A 175 16.60 14.44 -0.82
CA ILE A 175 17.06 13.49 0.19
C ILE A 175 17.05 14.13 1.58
N GLU A 176 17.60 15.34 1.72
CA GLU A 176 17.67 16.04 3.01
C GLU A 176 16.26 16.34 3.58
N LYS A 177 15.29 16.63 2.71
CA LYS A 177 13.88 16.80 3.09
C LYS A 177 13.28 15.49 3.62
N PHE A 178 13.61 14.36 3.01
CA PHE A 178 13.14 13.05 3.46
C PHE A 178 13.81 12.61 4.77
N THR A 179 15.13 12.75 4.88
CA THR A 179 15.89 12.39 6.09
C THR A 179 15.47 13.22 7.32
N ARG A 180 15.09 14.49 7.13
CA ARG A 180 14.55 15.32 8.21
C ARG A 180 13.12 14.98 8.61
N THR A 181 12.30 14.46 7.68
CA THR A 181 10.89 14.15 7.95
C THR A 181 10.72 12.76 8.56
N ASN A 182 11.57 11.81 8.17
CA ASN A 182 11.55 10.41 8.63
C ASN A 182 12.73 10.10 9.55
N ALA A 183 12.76 10.74 10.72
CA ALA A 183 13.73 10.42 11.79
C ALA A 183 13.46 9.07 12.50
N GLY A 184 12.62 8.20 11.91
CA GLY A 184 12.44 6.82 12.31
C GLY A 184 13.46 5.94 11.57
N ASP A 185 14.26 5.19 12.33
CA ASP A 185 15.36 4.33 11.86
C ASP A 185 14.91 3.10 11.04
N ARG A 186 13.65 3.08 10.59
CA ARG A 186 12.97 1.89 10.06
C ARG A 186 13.33 1.58 8.61
N PHE A 187 13.54 2.60 7.79
CA PHE A 187 13.98 2.44 6.41
C PHE A 187 15.39 3.03 6.30
N SER A 188 16.28 2.31 5.65
CA SER A 188 17.65 2.76 5.39
C SER A 188 17.64 4.14 4.76
N ARG A 189 18.48 5.04 5.30
CA ARG A 189 18.53 6.42 4.83
C ARG A 189 18.97 6.43 3.36
N PRO A 190 18.18 7.01 2.44
CA PRO A 190 18.63 7.14 1.05
C PRO A 190 19.93 7.94 1.00
N ARG A 191 20.88 7.47 0.20
CA ARG A 191 22.10 8.22 -0.13
C ARG A 191 21.91 8.97 -1.44
N VAL A 192 22.70 10.02 -1.65
CA VAL A 192 22.67 10.83 -2.88
C VAL A 192 23.01 9.95 -4.07
N GLY A 193 22.02 9.75 -4.96
CA GLY A 193 22.17 8.96 -6.18
C GLY A 193 21.73 7.49 -6.07
N ASP A 194 21.50 6.98 -4.86
CA ASP A 194 21.14 5.57 -4.63
C ASP A 194 19.64 5.43 -4.29
N PRO A 195 18.97 4.36 -4.77
CA PRO A 195 17.62 4.03 -4.33
C PRO A 195 17.56 3.83 -2.81
N VAL A 196 16.39 4.04 -2.20
CA VAL A 196 16.17 3.50 -0.84
C VAL A 196 16.31 1.99 -0.90
N GLU A 197 17.18 1.40 -0.09
CA GLU A 197 17.25 -0.05 0.01
C GLU A 197 15.90 -0.57 0.53
N LEU A 198 15.29 -1.45 -0.27
CA LEU A 198 14.05 -2.13 0.07
C LEU A 198 14.29 -3.62 0.00
N HIS A 199 13.86 -4.32 1.03
CA HIS A 199 13.94 -5.77 1.12
C HIS A 199 12.54 -6.40 1.20
N THR A 200 12.49 -7.72 1.10
CA THR A 200 11.24 -8.48 1.25
C THR A 200 10.60 -8.22 2.61
N GLU A 201 11.41 -8.14 3.65
CA GLU A 201 11.01 -7.90 5.03
C GLU A 201 10.27 -6.56 5.18
N ASP A 202 10.71 -5.52 4.46
CA ASP A 202 10.06 -4.21 4.49
C ASP A 202 8.64 -4.29 3.94
N VAL A 203 8.45 -4.98 2.81
CA VAL A 203 7.12 -5.19 2.20
C VAL A 203 6.21 -5.95 3.16
N LEU A 204 6.71 -7.04 3.74
CA LEU A 204 5.94 -7.87 4.67
C LEU A 204 5.55 -7.10 5.94
N LYS A 205 6.46 -6.27 6.45
CA LYS A 205 6.23 -5.43 7.62
C LYS A 205 5.21 -4.33 7.32
N VAL A 206 5.30 -3.66 6.16
CA VAL A 206 4.29 -2.69 5.70
C VAL A 206 2.90 -3.33 5.66
N LEU A 207 2.79 -4.51 5.05
CA LEU A 207 1.51 -5.22 4.97
C LEU A 207 0.97 -5.62 6.34
N ALA A 208 1.84 -5.99 7.29
CA ALA A 208 1.44 -6.34 8.65
C ALA A 208 0.94 -5.12 9.45
N ASP A 209 1.66 -4.00 9.40
CA ASP A 209 1.27 -2.77 10.11
C ASP A 209 -0.06 -2.19 9.59
N LEU A 210 -0.28 -2.25 8.27
CA LEU A 210 -1.55 -1.83 7.67
C LEU A 210 -2.68 -2.77 8.10
N ASP A 211 -2.43 -4.08 8.12
CA ASP A 211 -3.41 -5.08 8.55
C ASP A 211 -3.80 -4.95 10.02
N GLU A 212 -2.82 -4.67 10.89
CA GLU A 212 -3.08 -4.36 12.30
C GLU A 212 -4.02 -3.16 12.43
N THR A 213 -3.77 -2.10 11.65
CA THR A 213 -4.63 -0.91 11.64
C THR A 213 -6.04 -1.22 11.14
N VAL A 214 -6.17 -2.02 10.07
CA VAL A 214 -7.48 -2.50 9.56
C VAL A 214 -8.24 -3.27 10.64
N ARG A 215 -7.60 -4.24 11.31
CA ARG A 215 -8.24 -5.01 12.38
C ARG A 215 -8.69 -4.14 13.55
N ALA A 216 -7.87 -3.17 13.95
CA ALA A 216 -8.22 -2.20 14.98
C ALA A 216 -9.42 -1.35 14.57
N THR A 217 -9.48 -0.92 13.31
CA THR A 217 -10.62 -0.19 12.75
C THR A 217 -11.89 -1.04 12.74
N GLU A 218 -11.82 -2.29 12.27
CA GLU A 218 -12.98 -3.20 12.30
C GLU A 218 -13.51 -3.36 13.72
N HIS A 219 -12.63 -3.59 14.69
CA HIS A 219 -13.02 -3.73 16.09
C HIS A 219 -13.77 -2.51 16.62
N ALA A 220 -13.21 -1.31 16.43
CA ALA A 220 -13.83 -0.06 16.88
C ALA A 220 -15.22 0.17 16.24
N ILE A 221 -15.38 -0.21 14.97
CA ILE A 221 -16.65 -0.09 14.27
C ILE A 221 -17.67 -1.08 14.80
N PHE A 222 -17.29 -2.34 15.03
CA PHE A 222 -18.21 -3.34 15.58
C PHE A 222 -18.68 -2.98 16.99
N GLU A 223 -17.79 -2.45 17.83
CA GLU A 223 -18.19 -1.94 19.15
C GLU A 223 -19.25 -0.83 19.02
N ARG A 224 -19.12 0.04 18.02
CA ARG A 224 -20.02 1.18 17.84
C ARG A 224 -21.33 0.82 17.13
N VAL A 225 -21.30 -0.11 16.19
CA VAL A 225 -22.51 -0.64 15.54
C VAL A 225 -23.36 -1.45 16.53
N GLY A 226 -22.74 -2.11 17.50
CA GLY A 226 -23.44 -2.72 18.63
C GLY A 226 -24.21 -1.72 19.53
N LEU A 227 -23.88 -0.43 19.45
CA LEU A 227 -24.50 0.67 20.23
C LEU A 227 -25.55 1.48 19.44
N LEU A 228 -25.66 1.23 18.13
CA LEU A 228 -26.38 2.08 17.17
C LEU A 228 -27.92 2.01 17.25
N ASP A 229 -28.50 1.24 18.17
CA ASP A 229 -29.93 1.36 18.50
C ASP A 229 -30.26 2.64 19.30
N SER A 230 -29.27 3.44 19.73
CA SER A 230 -29.50 4.58 20.65
C SER A 230 -28.87 5.96 20.31
N GLU A 231 -27.99 6.12 19.31
CA GLU A 231 -27.15 7.34 19.19
C GLU A 231 -27.13 8.08 17.83
N ILE A 232 -28.11 7.87 16.93
CA ILE A 232 -28.11 8.50 15.59
C ILE A 232 -28.30 10.05 15.63
N GLU A 233 -28.81 10.64 16.72
CA GLU A 233 -29.17 12.08 16.77
C GLU A 233 -27.98 13.06 16.93
N ALA A 234 -26.77 12.62 17.31
CA ALA A 234 -25.70 13.53 17.73
C ALA A 234 -24.81 14.12 16.60
N TRP A 235 -24.91 13.63 15.36
CA TRP A 235 -23.90 13.90 14.31
C TRP A 235 -24.25 15.01 13.33
N GLU A 236 -25.50 15.50 13.33
CA GLU A 236 -25.92 16.64 12.49
C GLU A 236 -25.25 17.96 12.90
N THR A 237 -24.76 18.07 14.14
CA THR A 237 -24.29 19.33 14.72
C THR A 237 -22.87 19.74 14.29
N ASN A 238 -22.05 18.82 13.77
CA ASN A 238 -20.62 19.08 13.48
C ASN A 238 -20.30 19.43 12.01
N GLY A 239 -21.30 19.50 11.12
CA GLY A 239 -21.14 20.10 9.78
C GLY A 239 -20.27 19.32 8.77
N TYR A 240 -19.89 18.08 9.05
CA TYR A 240 -19.04 17.26 8.17
C TYR A 240 -19.82 16.43 7.14
N ILE A 241 -21.13 16.27 7.34
CA ILE A 241 -22.02 15.45 6.54
C ILE A 241 -23.19 16.32 6.11
N THR A 242 -23.55 16.29 4.82
CA THR A 242 -24.77 16.94 4.34
C THR A 242 -25.78 15.86 3.95
N VAL A 243 -26.99 16.06 4.45
CA VAL A 243 -28.13 15.17 4.32
C VAL A 243 -28.90 15.66 3.09
N GLU A 244 -28.71 15.03 1.94
CA GLU A 244 -29.37 15.46 0.71
C GLU A 244 -30.61 14.59 0.44
N PRO A 245 -31.84 15.16 0.47
CA PRO A 245 -33.04 14.40 0.19
C PRO A 245 -33.04 13.88 -1.24
N ARG A 246 -33.58 12.68 -1.44
CA ARG A 246 -33.69 12.06 -2.76
C ARG A 246 -34.66 12.87 -3.64
N THR A 247 -34.21 13.25 -4.83
CA THR A 247 -35.09 13.56 -5.98
C THR A 247 -35.45 12.28 -6.70
#